data_AF-X0QTW1-F1
#
_entry.id   AF-X0QTW1-F1
#
_cell.length_a   1.000
_cell.length_b   1.000
_cell.length_c   1.000
_cell.angle_alpha   90.00
_cell.angle_beta   90.00
_cell.angle_gamma   90.00
#
_symmetry.space_group_name_H-M   'P 1'
#
loop_
_entity.id
_entity.type
_entity.pdbx_description
1 polymer ?
#
loop_
_entity_poly.entity_id
_entity_poly.type
_entity_poly.pdbx_seq_one_letter_code
_entity_poly.pdbx_strand_id
1 'polypeptide(L)'
;MSANPNRLFREFYSNGEATTVYSDPYLTQPSGKLDPSISHWAITRVSNPTQADGTYSFDLGDNQWVGLSDKTRVIEDNYYFQPGTPLYNENGQQTQTIDNPKHYNYQIFDVTTINGGIYVKLGSDDQWALYDAGSPY
;
A
#
# COMPACT_ATOMS: atom_id res chain seq x y z
N MET A 1 -3.97 -24.63 -2.24
CA MET A 1 -3.36 -23.38 -1.72
C MET A 1 -4.46 -22.36 -1.51
N SER A 2 -4.53 -21.74 -0.33
CA SER A 2 -5.53 -20.71 -0.04
C SER A 2 -4.92 -19.32 -0.29
N ALA A 3 -5.08 -18.80 -1.51
CA ALA A 3 -5.07 -17.35 -1.70
C ALA A 3 -6.40 -16.84 -1.12
N ASN A 4 -6.34 -15.96 -0.13
CA ASN A 4 -7.54 -15.44 0.50
C ASN A 4 -8.00 -14.18 -0.25
N PRO A 5 -9.32 -13.92 -0.34
CA PRO A 5 -9.79 -12.63 -0.80
C PRO A 5 -9.17 -11.54 0.07
N ASN A 6 -8.53 -10.57 -0.57
CA ASN A 6 -7.77 -9.52 0.07
C ASN A 6 -8.70 -8.65 0.94
N ARG A 7 -8.35 -8.49 2.22
CA ARG A 7 -9.11 -7.69 3.22
C ARG A 7 -8.20 -6.87 4.15
N LEU A 8 -6.90 -6.81 3.83
CA LEU A 8 -5.90 -6.16 4.67
C LEU A 8 -5.03 -5.19 3.89
N PHE A 9 -4.88 -5.39 2.58
CA PHE A 9 -4.05 -4.57 1.71
C PHE A 9 -4.91 -4.04 0.58
N ARG A 10 -4.62 -2.85 0.05
CA ARG A 10 -5.37 -2.28 -1.09
C ARG A 10 -4.51 -2.22 -2.34
N GLU A 11 -3.39 -1.52 -2.21
CA GLU A 11 -2.57 -1.10 -3.32
C GLU A 11 -1.13 -1.53 -3.10
N PHE A 12 -0.46 -1.87 -4.20
CA PHE A 12 0.98 -2.12 -4.25
C PHE A 12 1.63 -1.02 -5.07
N TYR A 13 2.65 -0.37 -4.50
CA TYR A 13 3.47 0.60 -5.19
C TYR A 13 4.83 0.00 -5.50
N SER A 14 5.12 -0.17 -6.78
CA SER A 14 6.44 -0.56 -7.27
C SER A 14 7.42 0.62 -7.27
N ASN A 15 6.93 1.86 -7.11
CA ASN A 15 7.74 3.09 -7.16
C ASN A 15 8.60 3.21 -8.43
N GLY A 16 8.08 2.70 -9.56
CA GLY A 16 8.78 2.72 -10.85
C GLY A 16 9.94 1.73 -10.95
N GLU A 17 10.05 0.78 -10.01
CA GLU A 17 11.02 -0.29 -10.10
C GLU A 17 10.52 -1.42 -11.01
N ALA A 18 11.45 -2.04 -11.74
CA ALA A 18 11.17 -3.24 -12.52
C ALA A 18 11.14 -4.48 -11.61
N THR A 19 10.15 -4.52 -10.70
CA THR A 19 9.94 -5.58 -9.72
C THR A 19 9.72 -6.93 -10.41
N THR A 20 10.39 -7.98 -9.93
CA THR A 20 10.21 -9.34 -10.47
C THR A 20 8.78 -9.82 -10.23
N VAL A 21 8.17 -10.35 -11.29
CA VAL A 21 6.88 -11.03 -11.25
C VAL A 21 7.09 -12.53 -11.24
N TYR A 22 6.28 -13.23 -10.46
CA TYR A 22 6.30 -14.69 -10.32
C TYR A 22 4.96 -15.29 -10.73
N SER A 23 4.98 -16.50 -11.27
CA SER A 23 3.76 -17.25 -11.64
C SER A 23 3.17 -18.03 -10.47
N ASP A 24 3.78 -17.97 -9.28
CA ASP A 24 3.31 -18.67 -8.09
C ASP A 24 3.42 -17.78 -6.84
N PRO A 25 2.54 -17.98 -5.84
CA PRO A 25 2.53 -17.16 -4.63
C PRO A 25 3.73 -17.40 -3.71
N TYR A 26 4.56 -18.44 -3.92
CA TYR A 26 5.77 -18.71 -3.12
C TYR A 26 6.98 -17.95 -3.65
N LEU A 27 6.81 -17.18 -4.73
CA LEU A 27 7.86 -16.39 -5.36
C LEU A 27 9.03 -17.26 -5.82
N THR A 28 8.75 -18.46 -6.36
CA THR A 28 9.78 -19.44 -6.75
C THR A 28 9.99 -19.56 -8.25
N GLN A 29 9.01 -19.17 -9.06
CA GLN A 29 9.01 -19.27 -10.51
C GLN A 29 8.89 -17.86 -11.13
N PRO A 30 10.02 -17.16 -11.35
CA PRO A 30 9.99 -15.86 -11.98
C PRO A 30 9.46 -15.97 -13.41
N SER A 31 8.52 -15.10 -13.77
CA SER A 31 7.83 -15.08 -15.06
C SER A 31 8.02 -13.78 -15.83
N GLY A 32 8.54 -12.72 -15.19
CA GLY A 32 8.78 -11.43 -15.83
C GLY A 32 9.14 -10.32 -14.86
N LYS A 33 8.87 -9.08 -15.28
CA LYS A 33 9.04 -7.87 -14.47
C LYS A 33 7.87 -6.90 -14.72
N LEU A 34 7.53 -6.11 -13.70
CA LEU A 34 6.61 -4.99 -13.86
C LEU A 34 7.20 -3.92 -14.78
N ASP A 35 6.31 -3.24 -15.50
CA ASP A 35 6.67 -2.07 -16.30
C ASP A 35 7.03 -0.90 -15.36
N PRO A 36 8.27 -0.38 -15.39
CA PRO A 36 8.68 0.72 -14.51
C PRO A 36 7.99 2.05 -14.80
N SER A 37 7.27 2.18 -15.93
CA SER A 37 6.41 3.35 -16.18
C SER A 37 5.11 3.33 -15.38
N ILE A 38 4.76 2.19 -14.76
CA ILE A 38 3.58 2.02 -13.91
C ILE A 38 4.06 1.76 -12.48
N SER A 39 3.80 2.72 -11.59
CA SER A 39 4.24 2.65 -10.20
C SER A 39 3.19 2.14 -9.23
N HIS A 40 1.94 2.02 -9.65
CA HIS A 40 0.77 1.78 -8.80
C HIS A 40 -0.09 0.64 -9.37
N TRP A 41 -0.41 -0.34 -8.51
CA TRP A 41 -1.09 -1.58 -8.88
C TRP A 41 -2.14 -1.96 -7.83
N ALA A 42 -3.34 -2.31 -8.27
CA ALA A 42 -4.36 -2.85 -7.39
C ALA A 42 -4.02 -4.29 -6.97
N ILE A 43 -4.20 -4.61 -5.68
CA ILE A 43 -3.96 -5.96 -5.16
C ILE A 43 -5.27 -6.77 -5.21
N THR A 44 -5.27 -7.82 -6.02
CA THR A 44 -6.45 -8.67 -6.22
C THR A 44 -6.52 -9.85 -5.25
N ARG A 45 -5.35 -10.42 -4.90
CA ARG A 45 -5.23 -11.52 -3.94
C ARG A 45 -3.96 -11.39 -3.12
N VAL A 46 -3.98 -12.01 -1.95
CA VAL A 46 -2.84 -12.04 -1.03
C VAL A 46 -2.56 -13.49 -0.64
N SER A 47 -1.28 -13.81 -0.54
CA SER A 47 -0.82 -15.07 0.05
C SER A 47 0.22 -14.80 1.12
N ASN A 48 0.24 -15.65 2.14
CA ASN A 48 1.32 -15.76 3.09
C ASN A 48 1.87 -17.19 2.96
N PRO A 49 2.69 -17.45 1.92
CA PRO A 49 3.12 -18.79 1.54
C PRO A 49 3.92 -19.48 2.64
N THR A 50 4.68 -18.71 3.42
CA THR A 50 5.50 -19.19 4.53
C THR A 50 5.02 -18.49 5.81
N GLN A 51 3.99 -19.05 6.46
CA GLN A 51 3.45 -18.49 7.72
C GLN A 51 4.52 -18.27 8.81
N ALA A 52 5.70 -18.89 8.69
CA ALA A 52 6.79 -18.81 9.65
C ALA A 52 7.64 -17.53 9.56
N ASP A 53 7.68 -16.82 8.43
CA ASP A 53 8.49 -15.60 8.25
C ASP A 53 7.66 -14.32 8.11
N GLY A 54 6.33 -14.45 7.99
CA GLY A 54 5.42 -13.30 7.85
C GLY A 54 5.51 -12.63 6.49
N THR A 55 6.14 -13.25 5.48
CA THR A 55 6.29 -12.67 4.15
C THR A 55 4.99 -12.82 3.37
N TYR A 56 4.39 -11.68 3.05
CA TYR A 56 3.25 -11.64 2.13
C TYR A 56 3.72 -11.58 0.67
N SER A 57 2.97 -12.24 -0.19
CA SER A 57 3.01 -12.03 -1.64
C SER A 57 1.66 -11.52 -2.14
N PHE A 58 1.71 -10.69 -3.17
CA PHE A 58 0.57 -9.94 -3.67
C PHE A 58 0.35 -10.27 -5.13
N ASP A 59 -0.87 -10.68 -5.46
CA ASP A 59 -1.30 -10.88 -6.84
C ASP A 59 -1.88 -9.57 -7.39
N LEU A 60 -1.25 -9.07 -8.43
CA LEU A 60 -1.65 -7.83 -9.10
C LEU A 60 -2.65 -8.07 -10.24
N GLY A 61 -3.09 -9.32 -10.43
CA GLY A 61 -3.99 -9.76 -11.49
C GLY A 61 -3.30 -10.76 -12.44
N ASP A 62 -4.09 -11.58 -13.13
CA ASP A 62 -3.61 -12.58 -14.09
C ASP A 62 -2.54 -13.54 -13.52
N ASN A 63 -2.59 -13.80 -12.22
CA ASN A 63 -1.64 -14.65 -11.51
C ASN A 63 -0.19 -14.10 -11.58
N GLN A 64 -0.05 -12.77 -11.54
CA GLN A 64 1.20 -12.04 -11.42
C GLN A 64 1.49 -11.72 -9.96
N TRP A 65 2.34 -12.55 -9.34
CA TRP A 65 2.69 -12.43 -7.93
C TRP A 65 3.96 -11.61 -7.74
N VAL A 66 3.95 -10.71 -6.77
CA VAL A 66 5.11 -9.90 -6.37
C VAL A 66 5.35 -10.02 -4.86
N GLY A 67 6.61 -9.80 -4.46
CA GLY A 67 7.02 -9.68 -3.06
C GLY A 67 7.43 -8.25 -2.71
N LEU A 68 7.58 -7.99 -1.41
CA LEU A 68 8.11 -6.71 -0.93
C LEU A 68 9.63 -6.60 -1.14
N SER A 69 10.07 -5.36 -1.27
CA SER A 69 11.46 -4.90 -1.18
C SER A 69 11.51 -3.57 -0.42
N ASP A 70 12.71 -3.10 -0.09
CA ASP A 70 12.97 -1.79 0.49
C ASP A 70 12.40 -0.62 -0.34
N LYS A 71 12.29 -0.82 -1.65
CA LYS A 71 11.81 0.18 -2.60
C LYS A 71 10.32 0.13 -2.88
N THR A 72 9.62 -0.92 -2.50
CA THR A 72 8.18 -1.06 -2.74
C THR A 72 7.38 -0.62 -1.53
N ARG A 73 6.10 -0.30 -1.71
CA ARG A 73 5.16 -0.09 -0.60
C ARG A 73 3.91 -0.93 -0.82
N VAL A 74 3.30 -1.36 0.27
CA VAL A 74 1.97 -1.94 0.27
C VAL A 74 1.09 -1.09 1.18
N ILE A 75 -0.08 -0.71 0.70
CA ILE A 75 -1.00 0.11 1.48
C ILE A 75 -1.94 -0.81 2.24
N GLU A 76 -1.87 -0.73 3.57
CA GLU A 76 -2.75 -1.45 4.48
C GLU A 76 -4.12 -0.76 4.58
N ASP A 77 -5.15 -1.53 4.91
CA ASP A 77 -6.51 -1.03 5.15
C ASP A 77 -6.62 -0.15 6.39
N ASN A 78 -5.69 -0.28 7.32
CA ASN A 78 -5.63 0.50 8.55
C ASN A 78 -4.19 0.96 8.78
N TYR A 79 -4.01 2.17 9.26
CA TYR A 79 -2.67 2.74 9.45
C TYR A 79 -2.64 3.69 10.64
N TYR A 80 -1.47 3.76 11.29
CA TYR A 80 -1.26 4.61 12.44
C TYR A 80 -0.75 5.99 12.01
N PHE A 81 -1.36 7.06 12.50
CA PHE A 81 -0.89 8.44 12.35
C PHE A 81 -0.89 9.18 13.69
N GLN A 82 0.12 10.03 13.90
CA GLN A 82 0.26 10.79 15.14
C GLN A 82 -0.54 12.12 15.10
N PRO A 83 -0.98 12.62 16.26
CA PRO A 83 -1.35 14.02 16.40
C PRO A 83 -0.22 14.90 15.90
N GLY A 84 -0.57 15.92 15.12
CA GLY A 84 0.40 16.75 14.43
C GLY A 84 0.64 16.35 12.96
N THR A 85 0.20 15.17 12.51
CA THR A 85 0.28 14.79 11.09
C THR A 85 -0.57 15.75 10.24
N PRO A 86 0.03 16.45 9.27
CA PRO A 86 -0.72 17.34 8.37
C PRO A 86 -1.67 16.55 7.47
N LEU A 87 -2.86 17.11 7.23
CA LEU A 87 -3.82 16.61 6.26
C LEU A 87 -3.94 17.60 5.10
N TYR A 88 -4.17 17.07 3.91
CA TYR A 88 -4.18 17.81 2.66
C TYR A 88 -5.46 17.54 1.87
N ASN A 89 -5.77 18.43 0.94
CA ASN A 89 -6.71 18.15 -0.15
C ASN A 89 -5.99 17.55 -1.37
N GLU A 90 -6.75 17.14 -2.38
CA GLU A 90 -6.21 16.54 -3.62
C GLU A 90 -5.26 17.46 -4.41
N ASN A 91 -5.34 18.78 -4.19
CA ASN A 91 -4.43 19.75 -4.80
C ASN A 91 -3.10 19.89 -4.02
N GLY A 92 -2.92 19.13 -2.93
CA GLY A 92 -1.73 19.19 -2.08
C GLY A 92 -1.65 20.41 -1.18
N GLN A 93 -2.77 21.12 -0.95
CA GLN A 93 -2.83 22.19 0.03
C GLN A 93 -3.16 21.61 1.40
N GLN A 94 -2.40 21.98 2.42
CA GLN A 94 -2.69 21.56 3.79
C GLN A 94 -4.01 22.20 4.25
N THR A 95 -4.93 21.36 4.73
CA THR A 95 -6.27 21.76 5.17
C THR A 95 -6.39 21.72 6.69
N GLN A 96 -5.77 20.72 7.32
CA GLN A 96 -5.94 20.39 8.73
C GLN A 96 -4.68 19.72 9.29
N THR A 97 -4.75 19.36 10.56
CA THR A 97 -3.77 18.52 11.24
C THR A 97 -4.53 17.55 12.12
N ILE A 98 -4.08 16.30 12.23
CA ILE A 98 -4.65 15.34 13.18
C ILE A 98 -4.48 15.90 14.60
N ASP A 99 -5.57 16.01 15.35
CA ASP A 99 -5.59 16.67 16.66
C ASP A 99 -6.02 15.75 17.81
N ASN A 100 -6.32 14.48 17.53
CA ASN A 100 -6.89 13.57 18.51
C ASN A 100 -5.81 12.66 19.17
N PRO A 101 -5.38 12.94 20.42
CA PRO A 101 -4.35 12.16 21.10
C PRO A 101 -4.81 10.81 21.62
N LYS A 102 -6.04 10.37 21.32
CA LYS A 102 -6.59 9.08 21.77
C LYS A 102 -6.94 8.14 20.62
N HIS A 103 -6.90 8.63 19.38
CA HIS A 103 -7.26 7.85 18.19
C HIS A 103 -6.17 8.02 17.15
N TYR A 104 -5.33 7.00 17.05
CA TYR A 104 -4.19 7.01 16.15
C TYR A 104 -4.36 6.05 14.97
N ASN A 105 -5.30 5.13 15.05
CA ASN A 105 -5.55 4.14 14.01
C ASN A 105 -6.67 4.64 13.09
N TYR A 106 -6.38 4.76 11.80
CA TYR A 106 -7.27 5.25 10.78
C TYR A 106 -7.50 4.18 9.73
N GLN A 107 -8.78 4.00 9.38
CA GLN A 107 -9.14 3.25 8.18
C GLN A 107 -8.71 4.06 6.95
N ILE A 108 -8.06 3.38 6.01
CA ILE A 108 -7.73 3.93 4.70
C ILE A 108 -8.91 3.71 3.76
N PHE A 109 -9.46 4.80 3.23
CA PHE A 109 -10.58 4.75 2.30
C PHE A 109 -10.14 4.73 0.84
N ASP A 110 -9.04 5.40 0.54
CA ASP A 110 -8.53 5.58 -0.82
C ASP A 110 -7.03 5.94 -0.81
N VAL A 111 -6.38 5.87 -1.98
CA VAL A 111 -4.95 6.18 -2.17
C VAL A 111 -4.75 7.00 -3.43
N THR A 112 -3.88 8.00 -3.38
CA THR A 112 -3.53 8.81 -4.56
C THR A 112 -2.08 9.29 -4.50
N THR A 113 -1.60 9.87 -5.59
CA THR A 113 -0.29 10.53 -5.65
C THR A 113 -0.47 12.04 -5.69
N ILE A 114 0.09 12.74 -4.69
CA ILE A 114 0.07 14.20 -4.61
C ILE A 114 1.52 14.69 -4.54
N ASN A 115 1.93 15.53 -5.49
CA ASN A 115 3.30 16.07 -5.57
C ASN A 115 4.41 14.98 -5.49
N GLY A 116 4.14 13.79 -6.02
CA GLY A 116 5.07 12.65 -6.02
C GLY A 116 5.10 11.82 -4.73
N GLY A 117 4.39 12.22 -3.68
CA GLY A 117 4.18 11.40 -2.48
C GLY A 117 2.96 10.50 -2.60
N ILE A 118 2.97 9.36 -1.91
CA ILE A 118 1.80 8.49 -1.76
C ILE A 118 0.96 9.03 -0.61
N TYR A 119 -0.30 9.36 -0.88
CA TYR A 119 -1.24 9.87 0.10
C TYR A 119 -2.40 8.92 0.28
N VAL A 120 -2.84 8.77 1.53
CA VAL A 120 -3.96 7.93 1.90
C VAL A 120 -5.10 8.76 2.49
N LYS A 121 -6.33 8.44 2.09
CA LYS A 121 -7.54 9.15 2.51
C LYS A 121 -8.05 8.58 3.83
N LEU A 122 -8.19 9.45 4.83
CA LEU A 122 -8.62 9.09 6.17
C LEU A 122 -10.10 9.43 6.46
N GLY A 123 -10.75 10.14 5.54
CA GLY A 123 -12.14 10.59 5.68
C GLY A 123 -12.64 11.32 4.44
N SER A 124 -12.81 12.64 4.50
CA SER A 124 -13.27 13.45 3.36
C SER A 124 -12.16 13.76 2.34
N ASP A 125 -12.51 14.45 1.24
CA ASP A 125 -11.58 14.88 0.18
C ASP A 125 -10.52 15.89 0.65
N ASP A 126 -10.68 16.43 1.86
CA ASP A 126 -9.75 17.33 2.53
C ASP A 126 -8.89 16.60 3.60
N GLN A 127 -8.94 15.26 3.64
CA GLN A 127 -8.29 14.46 4.68
C GLN A 127 -7.36 13.39 4.08
N TRP A 128 -6.38 13.86 3.32
CA TRP A 128 -5.30 13.04 2.79
C TRP A 128 -4.04 13.18 3.66
N ALA A 129 -3.50 12.08 4.16
CA ALA A 129 -2.25 12.04 4.89
C ALA A 129 -1.13 11.44 4.03
N LEU A 130 0.10 11.98 4.12
CA LEU A 130 1.27 11.36 3.49
C LEU A 130 1.50 9.99 4.14
N TYR A 131 1.52 8.93 3.35
CA TYR A 131 1.62 7.55 3.85
C TYR A 131 2.89 7.35 4.70
N ASP A 132 4.05 7.82 4.24
CA ASP A 132 5.32 7.71 4.97
C ASP A 132 5.36 8.54 6.28
N ALA A 133 4.35 9.36 6.58
CA ALA A 133 4.22 10.06 7.87
C ALA A 133 3.53 9.22 8.95
N GLY A 134 3.05 8.02 8.61
CA GLY A 134 2.46 7.08 9.55
C GLY A 134 3.31 5.81 9.73
N SER A 135 2.71 4.79 10.33
CA SER A 135 3.30 3.46 10.44
C SER A 135 2.24 2.36 10.36
N PRO A 136 2.61 1.11 10.01
CA PRO A 136 1.75 -0.05 10.20
C PRO A 136 1.29 -0.16 11.67
N TYR A 137 0.14 -0.82 11.88
CA TYR A 137 -0.38 -1.12 13.22
C TYR A 137 0.42 -2.23 13.92
#